data_AF-A0A9D7VN48-F1
#
_entry.id   AF-A0A9D7VN48-F1
#
_cell.length_a   1.000
_cell.length_b   1.000
_cell.length_c   1.000
_cell.angle_alpha   90.00
_cell.angle_beta   90.00
_cell.angle_gamma   90.00
#
_symmetry.space_group_name_H-M   'P 1'
#
loop_
_entity.id
_entity.type
_entity.pdbx_description
1 polymer ?
#
loop_
_entity_poly.entity_id
_entity_poly.type
_entity_poly.pdbx_seq_one_letter_code
_entity_poly.pdbx_strand_id
1 'polypeptide(L)'
;DELRQKFVDATVPQAHFLGLTIPDDKLSFNEATGHWEFGEIDWDEFMRVIAGNGPCNRERLAARNKAHADGAWVREAAIAYSQKRADRREAARHAAE
;
A
#
# COMPACT_ATOMS: atom_id res chain seq x y z
N ASP A 1 -4.18 1.12 -18.67
CA ASP A 1 -5.54 0.59 -18.82
C ASP A 1 -5.63 -0.92 -18.98
N GLU A 2 -4.74 -1.58 -19.72
CA GLU A 2 -4.79 -3.05 -19.93
C GLU A 2 -4.89 -3.88 -18.64
N LEU A 3 -4.11 -3.54 -17.59
CA LEU A 3 -4.18 -4.25 -16.31
C LEU A 3 -5.51 -4.05 -15.59
N ARG A 4 -6.10 -2.85 -15.71
CA ARG A 4 -7.41 -2.54 -15.15
C ARG A 4 -8.50 -3.36 -15.85
N GLN A 5 -8.45 -3.43 -17.18
CA GLN A 5 -9.40 -4.25 -17.95
C GLN A 5 -9.34 -5.72 -17.52
N LYS A 6 -8.13 -6.31 -17.48
CA LYS A 6 -7.93 -7.68 -17.01
C LYS A 6 -8.46 -7.92 -15.59
N PHE A 7 -8.26 -6.95 -14.69
CA PHE A 7 -8.78 -7.02 -13.34
C PHE A 7 -10.31 -7.02 -13.32
N VAL A 8 -10.96 -6.13 -14.06
CA VAL A 8 -12.43 -6.07 -14.16
C VAL A 8 -12.97 -7.39 -14.72
N ASP A 9 -12.41 -7.88 -15.83
CA ASP A 9 -12.86 -9.12 -16.47
C ASP A 9 -12.78 -10.33 -15.54
N ALA A 10 -11.74 -10.39 -14.70
CA ALA A 10 -11.57 -11.45 -13.73
C ALA A 10 -12.47 -11.30 -12.50
N THR A 11 -12.74 -10.06 -12.06
CA THR A 11 -13.38 -9.78 -10.76
C THR A 11 -14.91 -9.74 -10.85
N VAL A 12 -15.47 -9.24 -11.95
CA VAL A 12 -16.94 -9.15 -12.11
C VAL A 12 -17.62 -10.53 -11.99
N PRO A 13 -17.14 -11.60 -12.64
CA PRO A 13 -17.70 -12.94 -12.44
C PRO A 13 -17.59 -13.45 -11.00
N GLN A 14 -16.51 -13.10 -10.28
CA GLN A 14 -16.34 -13.48 -8.87
C GLN A 14 -17.37 -12.76 -7.98
N ALA A 15 -17.62 -11.47 -8.23
CA ALA A 15 -18.64 -10.72 -7.51
C ALA A 15 -20.04 -11.29 -7.76
N HIS A 16 -20.39 -11.58 -9.02
CA HIS A 16 -21.66 -12.23 -9.37
C HIS A 16 -21.79 -13.62 -8.74
N PHE A 17 -20.71 -14.41 -8.71
CA PHE A 17 -20.69 -15.71 -8.04
C PHE A 17 -21.00 -15.60 -6.53
N LEU A 18 -20.54 -14.52 -5.89
CA LEU A 18 -20.84 -14.21 -4.49
C LEU A 18 -22.23 -13.56 -4.29
N GLY A 19 -23.01 -13.36 -5.35
CA GLY A 19 -24.30 -12.68 -5.30
C GLY A 19 -24.19 -11.18 -5.03
N LEU A 20 -23.02 -10.58 -5.26
CA LEU A 20 -22.78 -9.15 -5.09
C LEU A 20 -23.10 -8.38 -6.38
N THR A 21 -23.49 -7.12 -6.21
CA THR A 21 -23.64 -6.15 -7.29
C THR A 21 -22.47 -5.18 -7.29
N ILE A 22 -21.98 -4.81 -8.48
CA ILE A 22 -20.96 -3.78 -8.64
C ILE A 22 -21.68 -2.43 -8.76
N PRO A 23 -21.27 -1.39 -8.01
CA PRO A 23 -21.91 -0.07 -8.05
C PRO A 23 -21.46 0.73 -9.28
N ASP A 24 -21.79 0.22 -10.47
CA ASP A 24 -21.55 0.87 -11.76
C ASP A 24 -22.71 0.57 -12.71
N ASP A 25 -23.57 1.56 -12.93
CA ASP A 25 -24.76 1.43 -13.79
C ASP A 25 -24.41 1.23 -15.27
N LYS A 26 -23.17 1.54 -15.68
CA LYS A 26 -22.69 1.35 -17.06
C LYS A 26 -21.99 0.00 -17.26
N LEU A 27 -21.85 -0.81 -16.21
CA LEU A 27 -21.19 -2.10 -16.29
C LEU A 27 -21.99 -3.08 -17.15
N SER A 28 -21.39 -3.56 -18.24
CA SER A 28 -22.01 -4.55 -19.11
C SER A 28 -20.99 -5.47 -19.78
N PHE A 29 -21.39 -6.71 -20.07
CA PHE A 29 -20.52 -7.64 -20.79
C PHE A 29 -20.69 -7.45 -22.30
N ASN A 30 -19.58 -7.19 -23.00
CA ASN A 30 -19.56 -7.10 -24.45
C ASN A 30 -19.15 -8.46 -25.05
N GLU A 31 -20.12 -9.19 -25.60
CA GLU A 31 -19.88 -10.51 -26.21
C GLU A 31 -18.93 -10.48 -27.41
N ALA A 32 -18.87 -9.36 -28.15
CA ALA A 32 -18.03 -9.25 -29.34
C ALA A 32 -16.54 -9.10 -29.00
N THR A 33 -16.23 -8.47 -27.87
CA THR A 33 -14.86 -8.24 -27.41
C THR A 33 -14.43 -9.22 -26.32
N GLY A 34 -15.39 -9.87 -25.65
CA GLY A 34 -15.15 -10.75 -24.51
C GLY A 34 -14.76 -9.99 -23.23
N HIS A 35 -15.01 -8.68 -23.19
CA HIS A 35 -14.62 -7.80 -22.10
C HIS A 35 -15.84 -7.20 -21.40
N TRP A 36 -15.69 -6.91 -20.11
CA TRP A 36 -16.63 -6.06 -19.38
C TRP A 36 -16.32 -4.59 -19.65
N GLU A 37 -17.30 -3.86 -20.16
CA GLU A 37 -17.24 -2.41 -20.31
C GLU A 37 -17.74 -1.77 -19.02
N PHE A 38 -16.98 -0.81 -18.49
CA PHE A 38 -17.25 -0.14 -17.21
C PHE A 38 -17.29 1.38 -17.38
N GLY A 39 -17.94 2.06 -16.44
CA GLY A 39 -18.12 3.49 -16.42
C GLY A 39 -16.82 4.29 -16.27
N GLU A 40 -16.92 5.59 -16.50
CA GLU A 40 -15.81 6.51 -16.31
C GLU A 40 -15.47 6.67 -14.83
N ILE A 41 -14.18 6.71 -14.52
CA ILE A 41 -13.67 6.93 -13.16
C ILE A 41 -13.74 8.42 -12.84
N ASP A 42 -14.10 8.77 -11.60
CA ASP A 42 -13.87 10.12 -11.07
C ASP A 42 -12.36 10.36 -10.90
N TRP A 43 -11.74 10.86 -11.97
CA TRP A 43 -10.32 11.18 -12.00
C TRP A 43 -9.97 12.40 -11.14
N ASP A 44 -10.92 13.31 -10.90
CA ASP A 44 -10.72 14.45 -10.01
C ASP A 44 -10.60 13.98 -8.56
N GLU A 45 -11.45 13.06 -8.11
CA GLU A 45 -11.32 12.41 -6.81
C GLU A 45 -9.99 11.68 -6.68
N PHE A 46 -9.64 10.87 -7.67
CA PHE A 46 -8.37 10.15 -7.68
C PHE A 46 -7.17 11.09 -7.49
N MET A 47 -7.12 12.21 -8.22
CA MET A 47 -6.03 13.18 -8.10
C MET A 47 -6.06 13.94 -6.76
N ARG A 48 -7.25 14.28 -6.22
CA ARG A 48 -7.37 14.87 -4.87
C ARG A 48 -6.80 13.95 -3.79
N VAL A 49 -7.10 12.65 -3.87
CA VAL A 49 -6.64 11.64 -2.90
C VAL A 49 -5.12 11.47 -2.99
N ILE A 50 -4.55 11.39 -4.19
CA ILE A 50 -3.09 11.29 -4.39
C ILE A 50 -2.39 12.54 -3.84
N ALA A 51 -2.96 13.72 -4.04
CA ALA A 51 -2.42 14.98 -3.53
C ALA A 51 -2.53 15.13 -2.00
N GLY A 52 -3.03 14.11 -1.28
CA GLY A 52 -3.10 14.12 0.18
C GLY A 52 -4.40 14.68 0.76
N ASN A 53 -5.41 14.93 -0.07
CA ASN A 53 -6.70 15.51 0.32
C ASN A 53 -7.86 14.51 0.23
N GLY A 54 -7.56 13.23 0.40
CA GLY A 54 -8.56 12.17 0.53
C GLY A 54 -9.00 11.97 1.98
N PRO A 55 -9.93 11.02 2.21
CA PRO A 55 -10.65 10.88 3.47
C PRO A 55 -9.78 10.49 4.67
N CYS A 56 -8.63 9.85 4.44
CA CYS A 56 -7.79 9.33 5.51
C CYS A 56 -6.30 9.72 5.39
N ASN A 57 -5.91 10.58 4.43
CA ASN A 57 -4.50 10.84 4.15
C ASN A 57 -3.77 11.42 5.37
N ARG A 58 -4.42 12.37 6.05
CA ARG A 58 -3.87 13.04 7.23
C ARG A 58 -3.71 12.06 8.40
N GLU A 59 -4.71 11.24 8.65
CA GLU A 59 -4.74 10.22 9.70
C GLU A 59 -3.67 9.15 9.47
N ARG A 60 -3.52 8.68 8.22
CA ARG A 60 -2.50 7.69 7.85
C ARG A 60 -1.08 8.23 8.08
N LEU A 61 -0.80 9.45 7.63
CA LEU A 61 0.49 10.09 7.86
C LEU A 61 0.73 10.38 9.33
N ALA A 62 -0.27 10.89 10.06
CA ALA A 62 -0.16 11.15 11.50
C ALA A 62 0.14 9.86 12.27
N ALA A 63 -0.55 8.76 11.99
CA ALA A 63 -0.31 7.47 12.62
C ALA A 63 1.12 6.96 12.35
N ARG A 64 1.59 7.08 11.10
CA ARG A 64 2.95 6.65 10.73
C ARG A 64 4.02 7.53 11.38
N ASN A 65 3.85 8.85 11.33
CA ASN A 65 4.77 9.81 11.94
C ASN A 65 4.83 9.63 13.45
N LYS A 66 3.69 9.43 14.11
CA LYS A 66 3.62 9.15 15.55
C LYS A 66 4.35 7.85 15.89
N ALA A 67 4.06 6.75 15.20
CA ALA A 67 4.76 5.48 15.43
C ALA A 67 6.28 5.60 15.21
N HIS A 68 6.70 6.38 14.21
CA HIS A 68 8.11 6.66 13.97
C HIS A 68 8.73 7.50 15.10
N ALA A 69 8.08 8.58 15.52
CA ALA A 69 8.56 9.45 16.59
C ALA A 69 8.63 8.72 17.93
N ASP A 70 7.54 8.07 18.33
CA ASP A 70 7.47 7.32 19.59
C ASP A 70 8.45 6.13 19.62
N GLY A 71 8.73 5.54 18.46
CA GLY A 71 9.71 4.46 18.31
C GLY A 71 11.16 4.91 18.22
N ALA A 72 11.47 6.21 18.36
CA ALA A 72 12.84 6.74 18.23
C ALA A 72 13.81 6.06 19.19
N TRP A 73 13.44 5.96 20.46
CA TRP A 73 14.28 5.35 21.49
C TRP A 73 14.62 3.89 21.18
N VAL A 74 13.72 3.14 20.54
CA VAL A 74 13.97 1.74 20.16
C VAL A 74 15.06 1.68 19.09
N ARG A 75 14.98 2.57 18.09
CA ARG A 75 15.99 2.65 17.02
C ARG A 75 17.34 3.08 17.58
N GLU A 76 17.35 4.07 18.46
CA GLU A 76 18.56 4.54 19.14
C GLU A 76 19.18 3.44 20.01
N ALA A 77 18.37 2.71 20.77
CA ALA A 77 18.82 1.58 21.58
C ALA A 77 19.42 0.46 20.71
N ALA A 78 18.79 0.14 19.58
CA ALA A 78 19.30 -0.86 18.64
C ALA A 78 20.65 -0.45 18.03
N ILE A 79 20.82 0.82 17.67
CA ILE A 79 22.08 1.37 17.16
C ILE A 79 23.16 1.33 18.24
N ALA A 80 22.87 1.81 19.45
CA ALA A 80 23.84 1.81 20.54
C ALA A 80 24.26 0.38 20.94
N TYR A 81 23.33 -0.58 20.90
CA TYR A 81 23.64 -1.98 21.17
C TYR A 81 24.56 -2.58 20.09
N SER A 82 24.27 -2.32 18.81
CA SER A 82 25.07 -2.85 17.69
C SER A 82 26.49 -2.29 17.70
N GLN A 83 26.66 -1.00 18.00
CA GLN A 83 27.96 -0.34 18.16
C GLN A 83 28.77 -0.99 19.29
N LYS A 84 28.21 -1.11 20.50
CA LYS A 84 28.87 -1.78 21.63
C LYS A 84 29.33 -3.20 21.29
N ARG A 85 28.54 -3.92 20.49
CA ARG A 85 28.87 -5.29 20.06
C ARG A 85 29.99 -5.29 19.01
N ALA A 86 30.04 -4.31 18.13
CA ALA A 86 31.12 -4.14 17.16
C ALA A 86 32.45 -3.83 17.87
N ASP A 87 32.46 -2.85 18.78
CA ASP A 87 33.66 -2.45 19.53
C ASP A 87 34.24 -3.63 20.33
N ARG A 88 33.38 -4.41 20.99
CA ARG A 88 33.81 -5.62 21.70
C ARG A 88 34.45 -6.66 20.79
N ARG A 89 33.95 -6.83 19.56
CA ARG A 89 34.52 -7.76 18.58
C ARG A 89 35.88 -7.27 18.11
N GLU A 90 36.01 -5.98 17.85
CA GLU A 90 37.27 -5.37 17.45
C GLU A 90 38.32 -5.46 18.55
N ALA A 91 37.95 -5.14 19.79
CA ALA A 91 38.83 -5.30 20.96
C ALA A 91 39.27 -6.77 21.15
N ALA A 92 38.37 -7.73 20.98
CA ALA A 92 38.70 -9.15 21.05
C ALA A 92 39.64 -9.60 19.94
N ARG A 93 39.53 -9.02 18.73
CA ARG A 93 40.45 -9.29 17.61
C ARG A 93 41.85 -8.76 17.91
N HIS A 94 41.95 -7.50 18.38
CA HIS A 94 43.24 -6.90 18.73
C HIS A 94 43.93 -7.59 19.90
N ALA A 95 43.18 -8.17 20.84
CA ALA A 95 43.75 -8.94 21.94
C ALA A 95 44.25 -10.34 21.51
N ALA A 96 43.89 -10.81 20.32
CA ALA A 96 44.28 -12.12 19.78
C ALA A 96 45.46 -12.04 18.78
N GLU A 97 45.87 -10.83 18.39
CA GLU A 97 47.08 -10.53 17.60
C GLU A 97 48.29 -10.32 18.52
#